data_AF-A0A948GYE3-F1
#
_entry.id   AF-A0A948GYE3-F1
#
_cell.length_a   1.000
_cell.length_b   1.000
_cell.length_c   1.000
_cell.angle_alpha   90.00
_cell.angle_beta   90.00
_cell.angle_gamma   90.00
#
_symmetry.space_group_name_H-M   'P 1'
#
loop_
_entity.id
_entity.type
_entity.pdbx_description
1 polymer ?
#
loop_
_entity_poly.entity_id
_entity_poly.type
_entity_poly.pdbx_seq_one_letter_code
_entity_poly.pdbx_strand_id
1 'polypeptide(L)'
;MSKRALVKEYAQKHRYFTLEEVVKVSRISNQLAKNYLQELKQSGIIFSAGRGVYSFVKEEFQPQEKSRVAEIRQLLKKQYPDLDFLVWNTLYFQPYYHHQQTHNITFVEVEADAIRPVADRISRDYRFVMVEKASRVAPKDFDITCDPIVVRLLVKDSP
;
A
#
# COMPACT_ATOMS: atom_id res chain seq x y z
N MET A 1 -24.17 26.33 13.22
CA MET A 1 -23.83 25.61 11.98
C MET A 1 -24.55 24.26 11.95
N SER A 2 -25.01 23.79 10.79
CA SER A 2 -25.53 22.43 10.64
C SER A 2 -24.41 21.40 10.81
N LYS A 3 -24.72 20.22 11.39
CA LYS A 3 -23.72 19.14 11.55
C LYS A 3 -23.11 18.72 10.20
N ARG A 4 -23.88 18.79 9.11
CA ARG A 4 -23.39 18.53 7.74
C ARG A 4 -22.37 19.57 7.28
N ALA A 5 -22.62 20.85 7.57
CA ALA A 5 -21.71 21.93 7.24
C ALA A 5 -20.38 21.78 8.00
N LEU A 6 -20.44 21.34 9.25
CA LEU A 6 -19.25 21.07 10.06
C LEU A 6 -18.40 19.93 9.48
N VAL A 7 -19.01 18.83 9.01
CA VAL A 7 -18.28 17.73 8.35
C VAL A 7 -17.60 18.23 7.07
N LYS A 8 -18.30 19.04 6.27
CA LYS A 8 -17.74 19.62 5.03
C LYS A 8 -16.58 20.56 5.33
N GLU A 9 -16.72 21.45 6.31
CA GLU A 9 -15.66 22.38 6.73
C GLU A 9 -14.44 21.61 7.23
N TYR A 10 -14.65 20.56 8.03
CA TYR A 10 -13.58 19.71 8.53
C TYR A 10 -12.82 19.04 7.37
N ALA A 11 -13.55 18.46 6.40
CA ALA A 11 -12.97 17.82 5.23
C ALA A 11 -12.14 18.80 4.36
N GLN A 12 -12.57 20.05 4.24
CA GLN A 12 -11.83 21.07 3.47
C GLN A 12 -10.56 21.55 4.17
N LYS A 13 -10.49 21.47 5.50
CA LYS A 13 -9.31 21.86 6.29
C LYS A 13 -8.24 20.77 6.38
N HIS A 14 -8.58 19.51 6.08
CA HIS A 14 -7.68 18.38 6.26
C HIS A 14 -7.44 17.66 4.94
N ARG A 15 -6.15 17.49 4.60
CA ARG A 15 -5.75 16.82 3.36
C ARG A 15 -6.15 15.33 3.36
N TYR A 16 -6.06 14.68 4.53
CA TYR A 16 -6.56 13.32 4.78
C TYR A 16 -7.26 13.30 6.14
N PHE A 17 -8.28 12.46 6.27
CA PHE A 17 -9.02 12.27 7.52
C PHE A 17 -9.79 10.95 7.53
N THR A 18 -10.17 10.50 8.72
CA THR A 18 -10.86 9.25 8.96
C THR A 18 -12.33 9.46 9.33
N LEU A 19 -13.13 8.40 9.17
CA LEU A 19 -14.49 8.36 9.69
C LEU A 19 -14.56 8.63 11.20
N GLU A 20 -13.60 8.10 11.95
CA GLU A 20 -13.54 8.23 13.41
C GLU A 20 -13.30 9.69 13.84
N GLU A 21 -12.39 10.38 13.16
CA GLU A 21 -12.14 11.82 13.38
C GLU A 21 -13.39 12.65 13.09
N VAL A 22 -14.08 12.35 11.98
CA VAL A 22 -15.33 13.03 11.62
C VAL A 22 -16.40 12.80 12.68
N VAL A 23 -16.58 11.57 13.15
CA VAL A 23 -17.53 11.23 14.23
C VAL A 23 -17.18 11.98 15.51
N LYS A 24 -15.90 12.04 15.88
CA LYS A 24 -15.41 12.72 17.08
C LYS A 24 -15.66 14.22 17.05
N VAL A 25 -15.36 14.88 15.92
CA VAL A 25 -15.50 16.35 15.78
C VAL A 25 -16.95 16.77 15.64
N SER A 26 -17.77 16.01 14.90
CA SER A 26 -19.16 16.35 14.64
C SER A 26 -20.17 15.84 15.67
N ARG A 27 -19.75 14.91 16.55
CA ARG A 27 -20.59 14.27 17.57
C ARG A 27 -21.88 13.72 16.95
N ILE A 28 -21.74 12.97 15.85
CA ILE A 28 -22.82 12.26 15.16
C ILE A 28 -22.60 10.76 15.19
N SER A 29 -23.65 9.99 14.90
CA SER A 29 -23.53 8.54 14.76
C SER A 29 -22.65 8.18 13.56
N ASN A 30 -22.00 7.01 13.64
CA ASN A 30 -21.18 6.47 12.56
C ASN A 30 -21.97 6.37 11.24
N GLN A 31 -23.24 5.93 11.31
CA GLN A 31 -24.12 5.84 10.15
C GLN A 31 -24.37 7.20 9.49
N LEU A 32 -24.64 8.23 10.29
CA LEU A 32 -24.89 9.57 9.76
C LEU A 32 -23.63 10.18 9.16
N ALA A 33 -22.46 9.97 9.79
CA ALA A 33 -21.18 10.37 9.23
C ALA A 33 -20.90 9.69 7.89
N LYS A 34 -21.14 8.38 7.78
CA LYS A 34 -21.01 7.63 6.51
C LYS A 34 -21.91 8.21 5.43
N ASN A 35 -23.17 8.48 5.72
CA ASN A 35 -24.10 9.07 4.76
C ASN A 35 -23.60 10.44 4.25
N TYR A 36 -23.17 11.32 5.15
CA TYR A 36 -22.64 12.63 4.75
C TYR A 36 -21.34 12.52 3.96
N LEU A 37 -20.42 11.63 4.33
CA LEU A 37 -19.19 11.41 3.58
C LEU A 37 -19.47 10.79 2.21
N GLN A 38 -20.47 9.91 2.09
CA GLN A 38 -20.90 9.35 0.82
C GLN A 38 -21.47 10.44 -0.10
N GLU A 39 -22.32 11.34 0.42
CA GLU A 39 -22.81 12.50 -0.34
C GLU A 39 -21.67 13.41 -0.79
N LEU A 40 -20.72 13.73 0.11
CA LEU A 40 -19.56 14.55 -0.22
C LEU A 40 -18.70 13.89 -1.31
N LYS A 41 -18.53 12.56 -1.25
CA LYS A 41 -17.82 11.78 -2.27
C LYS A 41 -18.56 11.81 -3.61
N GLN A 42 -19.87 11.60 -3.61
CA GLN A 42 -20.71 11.67 -4.82
C GLN A 42 -20.70 13.07 -5.46
N SER A 43 -20.60 14.11 -4.63
CA SER A 43 -20.47 15.50 -5.12
C SER A 43 -19.05 15.88 -5.55
N GLY A 44 -18.07 14.96 -5.48
CA GLY A 44 -16.69 15.20 -5.88
C GLY A 44 -15.91 16.15 -4.96
N ILE A 45 -16.41 16.41 -3.75
CA ILE A 45 -15.74 17.28 -2.76
C ILE A 45 -14.63 16.52 -2.04
N ILE A 46 -14.83 15.23 -1.79
CA ILE A 46 -13.84 14.36 -1.15
C ILE A 46 -13.67 13.07 -1.96
N PHE A 47 -12.56 12.39 -1.72
CA PHE A 47 -12.14 11.20 -2.44
C PHE A 47 -11.81 10.07 -1.47
N SER A 48 -11.86 8.83 -1.96
CA SER A 48 -11.46 7.65 -1.18
C SER A 48 -9.95 7.64 -1.04
N ALA A 49 -9.43 7.40 0.16
CA ALA A 49 -7.98 7.25 0.40
C ALA A 49 -7.64 5.96 1.15
N GLY A 50 -8.56 5.00 1.18
CA GLY A 50 -8.45 3.74 1.89
C GLY A 50 -9.74 3.40 2.65
N ARG A 51 -9.74 2.29 3.38
CA ARG A 51 -10.88 1.84 4.19
C ARG A 51 -11.12 2.82 5.33
N GLY A 52 -12.27 3.50 5.32
CA GLY A 52 -12.63 4.47 6.35
C GLY A 52 -11.77 5.76 6.32
N VAL A 53 -10.93 5.93 5.29
CA VAL A 53 -10.06 7.09 5.11
C VAL A 53 -10.49 7.85 3.86
N TYR A 54 -10.55 9.17 4.00
CA TYR A 54 -11.00 10.09 2.98
C TYR A 54 -9.95 11.18 2.78
N SER A 55 -9.98 11.83 1.62
CA SER A 55 -9.05 12.89 1.27
C SER A 55 -9.76 14.01 0.53
N PHE A 56 -9.20 15.21 0.62
CA PHE A 56 -9.54 16.30 -0.29
C PHE A 56 -8.72 16.26 -1.60
N VAL A 57 -7.73 15.37 -1.68
CA VAL A 57 -6.85 15.17 -2.83
C VAL A 57 -7.53 14.22 -3.81
N LYS A 58 -7.71 14.66 -5.05
CA LYS A 58 -8.32 13.87 -6.11
C LYS A 58 -7.33 12.90 -6.73
N GLU A 59 -6.08 13.32 -6.81
CA GLU A 59 -5.01 12.64 -7.51
C GLU A 59 -4.63 11.37 -6.75
N GLU A 60 -4.80 10.25 -7.42
CA GLU A 60 -4.28 8.97 -6.95
C GLU A 60 -2.78 8.90 -7.15
N PHE A 61 -2.10 8.26 -6.21
CA PHE A 61 -0.69 7.95 -6.37
C PHE A 61 -0.52 6.88 -7.46
N GLN A 62 0.11 7.26 -8.57
CA GLN A 62 0.45 6.37 -9.67
C GLN A 62 1.95 6.05 -9.61
N PRO A 63 2.36 4.91 -9.04
CA PRO A 63 3.77 4.55 -8.99
C PRO A 63 4.30 4.37 -10.42
N GLN A 64 5.38 5.08 -10.74
CA GLN A 64 6.07 4.87 -12.02
C GLN A 64 6.65 3.46 -12.05
N GLU A 65 6.34 2.71 -13.12
CA GLU A 65 6.85 1.35 -13.29
C GLU A 65 8.39 1.33 -13.23
N LYS A 66 8.93 0.37 -12.47
CA LYS A 66 10.37 0.14 -12.35
C LYS A 66 10.70 -1.15 -13.07
N SER A 67 11.76 -1.14 -13.89
CA SER A 67 12.17 -2.28 -14.72
C SER A 67 12.26 -3.58 -13.93
N ARG A 68 12.96 -3.58 -12.79
CA ARG A 68 13.09 -4.75 -11.91
C ARG A 68 11.74 -5.33 -11.45
N VAL A 69 10.76 -4.48 -11.18
CA VAL A 69 9.41 -4.92 -10.79
C VAL A 69 8.68 -5.51 -11.98
N ALA A 70 8.78 -4.89 -13.16
CA ALA A 70 8.16 -5.38 -14.39
C ALA A 70 8.72 -6.76 -14.80
N GLU A 71 10.04 -6.94 -14.72
CA GLU A 71 10.73 -8.20 -15.02
C GLU A 71 10.26 -9.33 -14.11
N ILE A 72 10.30 -9.14 -12.79
CA ILE A 72 9.84 -10.14 -11.82
C ILE A 72 8.35 -10.43 -12.04
N ARG A 73 7.54 -9.42 -12.31
CA ARG A 73 6.11 -9.60 -12.59
C ARG A 73 5.88 -10.46 -13.84
N GLN A 74 6.59 -10.19 -14.93
CA GLN A 74 6.50 -10.99 -16.15
C GLN A 74 6.99 -12.43 -15.92
N LEU A 75 8.07 -12.60 -15.15
CA LEU A 75 8.59 -13.89 -14.75
C LEU A 75 7.53 -14.73 -14.03
N LEU A 76 6.88 -14.14 -13.02
CA LEU A 76 5.86 -14.83 -12.23
C LEU A 76 4.60 -15.11 -13.05
N LYS A 77 4.11 -14.17 -13.87
CA LYS A 77 2.96 -14.43 -14.77
C LYS A 77 3.21 -15.60 -15.71
N LYS A 78 4.44 -15.73 -16.23
CA LYS A 78 4.79 -16.81 -17.17
C LYS A 78 4.90 -18.16 -16.46
N GLN A 79 5.46 -18.18 -15.25
CA GLN A 79 5.73 -19.42 -14.52
C GLN A 79 4.52 -19.90 -13.71
N TYR A 80 3.72 -18.98 -13.20
CA TYR A 80 2.60 -19.21 -12.28
C TYR A 80 1.38 -18.36 -12.74
N PRO A 81 0.73 -18.73 -13.86
CA PRO A 81 -0.32 -17.90 -14.46
C PRO A 81 -1.55 -17.71 -13.57
N ASP A 82 -1.86 -18.69 -12.73
CA ASP A 82 -3.03 -18.69 -11.83
C ASP A 82 -2.70 -18.20 -10.41
N LEU A 83 -1.46 -17.80 -10.14
CA LEU A 83 -1.05 -17.34 -8.82
C LEU A 83 -1.45 -15.88 -8.60
N ASP A 84 -2.13 -15.60 -7.50
CA ASP A 84 -2.30 -14.24 -7.02
C ASP A 84 -1.00 -13.74 -6.37
N PHE A 85 -0.49 -12.61 -6.87
CA PHE A 85 0.73 -12.02 -6.35
C PHE A 85 0.79 -10.49 -6.50
N LEU A 86 1.62 -9.87 -5.67
CA LEU A 86 1.96 -8.45 -5.73
C LEU A 86 3.48 -8.30 -5.80
N VAL A 87 3.98 -7.49 -6.74
CA VAL A 87 5.40 -7.11 -6.78
C VAL A 87 5.51 -5.60 -6.72
N TRP A 88 6.28 -5.10 -5.76
CA TRP A 88 6.53 -3.68 -5.56
C TRP A 88 7.92 -3.40 -5.02
N ASN A 89 8.37 -2.15 -5.10
CA ASN A 89 9.71 -1.76 -4.68
C ASN A 89 9.68 -0.42 -3.93
N THR A 90 10.53 -0.25 -2.91
CA THR A 90 10.58 0.98 -2.10
C THR A 90 10.90 2.23 -2.93
N LEU A 91 11.58 2.08 -4.07
CA LEU A 91 11.88 3.15 -5.02
C LEU A 91 10.63 3.85 -5.57
N TYR A 92 9.44 3.23 -5.48
CA TYR A 92 8.19 3.92 -5.80
C TYR A 92 7.97 5.17 -4.96
N PHE A 93 8.48 5.19 -3.73
CA PHE A 93 8.33 6.32 -2.81
C PHE A 93 9.46 7.35 -2.94
N GLN A 94 10.41 7.16 -3.86
CA GLN A 94 11.53 8.08 -4.09
C GLN A 94 11.12 9.55 -4.22
N PRO A 95 10.02 9.92 -4.93
CA PRO A 95 9.60 11.32 -5.04
C PRO A 95 9.21 11.98 -3.71
N TYR A 96 8.98 11.19 -2.66
CA TYR A 96 8.54 11.65 -1.34
C TYR A 96 9.64 11.62 -0.28
N TYR A 97 10.86 11.20 -0.64
CA TYR A 97 11.97 11.20 0.30
C TYR A 97 12.61 12.59 0.40
N HIS A 98 12.91 13.02 1.63
CA HIS A 98 13.71 14.21 1.87
C HIS A 98 15.17 14.02 1.42
N HIS A 99 15.69 12.79 1.51
CA HIS A 99 17.01 12.40 1.05
C HIS A 99 16.90 11.22 0.08
N GLN A 100 17.75 11.21 -0.94
CA GLN A 100 17.71 10.13 -1.93
C GLN A 100 18.16 8.81 -1.29
N GLN A 101 17.30 7.80 -1.35
CA GLN A 101 17.66 6.44 -0.97
C GLN A 101 18.49 5.79 -2.08
N THR A 102 19.70 5.36 -1.75
CA THR A 102 20.61 4.68 -2.70
C THR A 102 20.21 3.23 -2.93
N HIS A 103 19.63 2.58 -1.92
CA HIS A 103 19.29 1.17 -1.95
C HIS A 103 17.81 0.93 -1.69
N ASN A 104 17.26 -0.08 -2.35
CA ASN A 104 15.83 -0.31 -2.40
C ASN A 104 15.49 -1.79 -2.24
N ILE A 105 14.41 -2.05 -1.52
CA ILE A 105 13.93 -3.40 -1.27
C ILE A 105 12.84 -3.70 -2.30
N THR A 106 12.92 -4.88 -2.93
CA THR A 106 11.84 -5.40 -3.75
C THR A 106 11.03 -6.39 -2.93
N PHE A 107 9.73 -6.17 -2.81
CA PHE A 107 8.81 -7.09 -2.15
C PHE A 107 8.04 -7.89 -3.20
N VAL A 108 7.94 -9.19 -2.94
CA VAL A 108 7.14 -10.14 -3.72
C VAL A 108 6.20 -10.81 -2.76
N GLU A 109 4.92 -10.48 -2.83
CA GLU A 109 3.90 -11.03 -1.95
C GLU A 109 3.09 -12.07 -2.71
N VAL A 110 2.99 -13.27 -2.13
CA VAL A 110 2.34 -14.42 -2.75
C VAL A 110 1.55 -15.23 -1.72
N GLU A 111 0.69 -16.11 -2.18
CA GLU A 111 -0.03 -17.05 -1.32
C GLU A 111 0.92 -17.95 -0.51
N ALA A 112 0.45 -18.42 0.65
CA ALA A 112 1.31 -19.07 1.66
C ALA A 112 2.06 -20.29 1.12
N ASP A 113 1.41 -21.09 0.29
CA ASP A 113 1.95 -22.28 -0.38
C ASP A 113 2.91 -21.94 -1.53
N ALA A 114 2.81 -20.75 -2.10
CA ALA A 114 3.67 -20.29 -3.19
C ALA A 114 4.96 -19.59 -2.72
N ILE A 115 5.08 -19.20 -1.44
CA ILE A 115 6.24 -18.45 -0.90
C ILE A 115 7.58 -19.12 -1.26
N ARG A 116 7.75 -20.39 -0.93
CA ARG A 116 9.02 -21.11 -1.19
C ARG A 116 9.26 -21.34 -2.69
N PRO A 117 8.30 -21.90 -3.47
CA PRO A 117 8.47 -22.04 -4.91
C PRO A 117 8.87 -20.75 -5.63
N VAL A 118 8.24 -19.63 -5.26
CA VAL A 118 8.51 -18.32 -5.84
C VAL A 118 9.89 -17.81 -5.45
N ALA A 119 10.28 -17.91 -4.18
CA ALA A 119 11.62 -17.54 -3.73
C ALA A 119 12.71 -18.35 -4.45
N ASP A 120 12.53 -19.67 -4.56
CA ASP A 120 13.47 -20.55 -5.26
C ASP A 120 13.56 -20.21 -6.74
N ARG A 121 12.44 -19.86 -7.38
CA ARG A 121 12.42 -19.45 -8.79
C ARG A 121 13.15 -18.14 -9.00
N ILE A 122 12.90 -17.13 -8.18
CA ILE A 122 13.52 -15.79 -8.30
C ILE A 122 15.03 -15.89 -8.03
N SER A 123 15.43 -16.75 -7.09
CA SER A 123 16.85 -16.96 -6.72
C SER A 123 17.73 -17.50 -7.86
N ARG A 124 17.13 -18.00 -8.95
CA ARG A 124 17.87 -18.43 -10.14
C ARG A 124 18.39 -17.25 -10.97
N ASP A 125 17.65 -16.14 -10.98
CA ASP A 125 17.94 -14.98 -11.82
C ASP A 125 18.44 -13.77 -10.99
N TYR A 126 18.15 -13.76 -9.68
CA TYR A 126 18.48 -12.65 -8.78
C TYR A 126 19.24 -13.12 -7.54
N ARG A 127 20.13 -12.27 -7.05
CA ARG A 127 20.85 -12.45 -5.77
C ARG A 127 20.07 -11.80 -4.62
N PHE A 128 20.45 -12.16 -3.39
CA PHE A 128 19.90 -11.57 -2.15
C PHE A 128 18.37 -11.71 -2.04
N VAL A 129 17.88 -12.87 -2.46
CA VAL A 129 16.48 -13.29 -2.32
C VAL A 129 16.30 -13.97 -0.98
N MET A 130 15.27 -13.60 -0.25
CA MET A 130 14.98 -14.17 1.06
C MET A 130 13.48 -14.29 1.29
N VAL A 131 13.11 -15.26 2.13
CA VAL A 131 11.74 -15.42 2.61
C VAL A 131 11.59 -14.70 3.94
N GLU A 132 10.57 -13.84 4.04
CA GLU A 132 10.24 -13.17 5.30
C GLU A 132 9.89 -14.22 6.38
N LYS A 133 10.50 -14.06 7.55
CA LYS A 133 10.19 -14.86 8.73
C LYS A 133 9.38 -13.99 9.68
N ALA A 134 8.30 -14.54 10.25
CA ALA A 134 7.52 -13.87 11.29
C ALA A 134 8.39 -13.61 12.53
N SER A 135 9.03 -12.44 12.57
CA SER A 135 9.95 -12.01 13.62
C SER A 135 9.85 -10.50 13.77
N ARG A 136 9.98 -10.01 15.01
CA ARG A 136 10.06 -8.56 15.29
C ARG A 136 11.44 -7.97 14.96
N VAL A 137 12.40 -8.83 14.64
CA VAL A 137 13.79 -8.46 14.36
C VAL A 137 14.13 -8.89 12.95
N ALA A 138 14.75 -7.99 12.18
CA ALA A 138 15.27 -8.30 10.86
C ALA A 138 16.27 -9.47 10.94
N PRO A 139 16.29 -10.37 9.94
CA PRO A 139 17.32 -11.41 9.86
C PRO A 139 18.73 -10.82 9.93
N LYS A 140 19.67 -11.52 10.57
CA LYS A 140 21.07 -11.05 10.71
C LYS A 140 21.79 -10.88 9.36
N ASP A 141 21.34 -11.63 8.38
CA ASP A 141 21.79 -11.64 6.99
C ASP A 141 21.04 -10.64 6.09
N PHE A 142 20.13 -9.84 6.67
CA PHE A 142 19.45 -8.77 5.94
C PHE A 142 20.39 -7.58 5.72
N ASP A 143 20.86 -7.41 4.49
CA ASP A 143 21.64 -6.25 4.07
C ASP A 143 20.88 -5.45 3.01
N ILE A 144 20.43 -4.26 3.41
CA ILE A 144 19.71 -3.35 2.49
C ILE A 144 20.62 -2.87 1.35
N THR A 145 21.93 -2.80 1.55
CA THR A 145 22.88 -2.27 0.55
C THR A 145 23.00 -3.16 -0.68
N CYS A 146 22.48 -4.39 -0.59
CA CYS A 146 22.47 -5.38 -1.65
C CYS A 146 21.18 -5.35 -2.51
N ASP A 147 20.30 -4.37 -2.31
CA ASP A 147 18.99 -4.24 -2.96
C ASP A 147 18.18 -5.56 -2.92
N PRO A 148 17.85 -6.06 -1.71
CA PRO A 148 17.33 -7.41 -1.53
C PRO A 148 15.94 -7.60 -2.13
N ILE A 149 15.59 -8.86 -2.41
CA ILE A 149 14.23 -9.30 -2.76
C ILE A 149 13.66 -10.08 -1.59
N VAL A 150 12.57 -9.58 -1.01
CA VAL A 150 11.87 -10.22 0.11
C VAL A 150 10.59 -10.84 -0.41
N VAL A 151 10.50 -12.16 -0.34
CA VAL A 151 9.29 -12.93 -0.65
C VAL A 151 8.50 -13.13 0.64
N ARG A 152 7.23 -12.75 0.64
CA ARG A 152 6.38 -12.77 1.83
C ARG A 152 4.93 -13.14 1.53
N LEU A 153 4.16 -13.30 2.60
CA LEU A 153 2.74 -13.60 2.49
C LEU A 153 1.98 -12.41 1.88
N LEU A 154 1.16 -12.69 0.86
CA LEU A 154 0.17 -11.78 0.33
C LEU A 154 -0.95 -11.62 1.34
N VAL A 155 -1.05 -10.41 1.90
CA VAL A 155 -2.14 -10.06 2.81
C VAL A 155 -3.33 -9.63 1.97
N LYS A 156 -4.22 -10.58 1.66
CA LYS A 156 -5.46 -10.31 0.88
C LYS A 156 -6.52 -9.59 1.70
N ASP A 157 -6.52 -9.75 3.02
CA ASP A 157 -7.47 -9.09 3.91
C ASP A 157 -6.87 -7.80 4.48
N SER A 158 -7.44 -6.67 4.07
CA SER A 158 -7.25 -5.42 4.81
C SER A 158 -7.73 -5.60 6.25
N PRO A 159 -6.94 -5.23 7.28
CA PRO A 159 -7.43 -5.12 8.66
C PRO A 159 -8.76 -4.35 8.74
#